data_AF-A0A3R7BS59-F1
#
_entry.id   AF-A0A3R7BS59-F1
#
_cell.length_a   1.000
_cell.length_b   1.000
_cell.length_c   1.000
_cell.angle_alpha   90.00
_cell.angle_beta   90.00
_cell.angle_gamma   90.00
#
_symmetry.space_group_name_H-M   'P 1'
#
loop_
_entity.id
_entity.type
_entity.pdbx_description
1 polymer ?
#
loop_
_entity_poly.entity_id
_entity_poly.type
_entity_poly.pdbx_seq_one_letter_code
_entity_poly.pdbx_strand_id
1 'polypeptide(L)'
;MNRALKIKDDDPRVQKILAEMREEADLSEITEESAKKSAKFELALREFVEEKKLSGLGIQCWTAIQEIYGISPCYAMGRLTDSGIMSSCEVDIYGALTMLIQYLASLKTTPPHFIDWTIKHQEKDNVFLAWHCGNAPPSLVCEGCKVRIREQSVLGAVLGREKSMGTAEFQLKPGVVTICRLVEYNGEFKMLVTKGEIEKTDQELRGSWSWVKVPDLDLLYRVLVEEGFIHHASMIHGDYVKPIVEACRFLGIDVVQI
;
A
#
# COMPACT_ATOMS: atom_id res chain seq x y z
N MET A 1 22.03 1.11 16.24
CA MET A 1 21.29 1.90 17.25
C MET A 1 20.07 2.51 16.57
N ASN A 2 18.88 2.30 17.12
CA ASN A 2 17.59 2.59 16.47
C ASN A 2 17.34 4.12 16.33
N ARG A 3 17.11 4.61 15.10
CA ARG A 3 16.99 6.04 14.77
C ARG A 3 15.72 6.67 15.35
N ALA A 4 14.55 6.08 15.13
CA ALA A 4 13.29 6.68 15.54
C ALA A 4 13.19 6.82 17.08
N LEU A 5 13.74 5.88 17.84
CA LEU A 5 13.75 5.93 19.31
C LEU A 5 14.62 7.06 19.89
N LYS A 6 15.54 7.64 19.10
CA LYS A 6 16.38 8.77 19.54
C LYS A 6 15.74 10.14 19.28
N ILE A 7 14.74 10.19 18.40
CA ILE A 7 14.06 11.43 18.06
C ILE A 7 13.20 11.83 19.26
N LYS A 8 13.31 13.08 19.71
CA LYS A 8 12.51 13.57 20.83
C LYS A 8 11.06 13.81 20.42
N ASP A 9 10.15 13.69 21.38
CA ASP A 9 8.72 13.97 21.14
C ASP A 9 8.49 15.39 20.66
N ASP A 10 9.23 16.36 21.21
CA ASP A 10 9.13 17.79 20.95
C ASP A 10 9.94 18.27 19.75
N ASP A 11 10.56 17.35 18.98
CA ASP A 11 11.24 17.72 17.73
C ASP A 11 10.23 18.40 16.80
N PRO A 12 10.49 19.63 16.32
CA PRO A 12 9.56 20.37 15.47
C PRO A 12 9.11 19.59 14.22
N ARG A 13 9.96 18.70 13.70
CA ARG A 13 9.65 17.84 12.55
C ARG A 13 8.65 16.75 12.89
N VAL A 14 8.74 16.19 14.10
CA VAL A 14 7.75 15.23 14.62
C VAL A 14 6.42 15.93 14.87
N GLN A 15 6.44 17.12 15.49
CA GLN A 15 5.22 17.91 15.73
C GLN A 15 4.52 18.31 14.43
N LYS A 16 5.30 18.64 13.38
CA LYS A 16 4.75 18.88 12.04
C LYS A 16 4.04 17.65 11.47
N ILE A 17 4.68 16.49 11.48
CA ILE A 17 4.06 15.24 11.00
C ILE A 17 2.80 14.90 11.81
N LEU A 18 2.82 15.08 13.13
CA LEU A 18 1.64 14.86 13.97
C LEU A 18 0.48 15.80 13.63
N ALA A 19 0.76 17.07 13.34
CA ALA A 19 -0.27 18.02 12.92
C ALA A 19 -0.90 17.59 11.58
N GLU A 20 -0.08 17.19 10.60
CA GLU A 20 -0.55 16.66 9.32
C GLU A 20 -1.40 15.40 9.50
N MET A 21 -0.95 14.45 10.33
CA MET A 21 -1.71 13.22 10.61
C MET A 21 -3.10 13.51 11.21
N ARG A 22 -3.23 14.55 12.04
CA ARG A 22 -4.51 14.97 12.65
C ARG A 22 -5.44 15.67 11.66
N GLU A 23 -4.88 16.33 10.65
CA GLU A 23 -5.64 16.98 9.59
C GLU A 23 -6.18 15.94 8.59
N GLU A 24 -5.34 14.95 8.25
CA GLU A 24 -5.65 13.94 7.24
C GLU A 24 -6.51 12.78 7.76
N ALA A 25 -6.42 12.45 9.05
CA ALA A 25 -7.03 11.24 9.60
C ALA A 25 -7.62 11.42 11.00
N ASP A 26 -8.63 10.61 11.30
CA ASP A 26 -9.19 10.44 12.64
C ASP A 26 -8.27 9.54 13.48
N LEU A 27 -7.62 10.14 14.48
CA LEU A 27 -6.71 9.46 15.40
C LEU A 27 -7.37 9.09 16.74
N SER A 28 -8.69 9.24 16.88
CA SER A 28 -9.39 9.06 18.17
C SER A 28 -9.33 7.64 18.73
N GLU A 29 -9.00 6.65 17.90
CA GLU A 29 -8.92 5.24 18.27
C GLU A 29 -7.49 4.75 18.56
N ILE A 30 -6.50 5.65 18.53
CA ILE A 30 -5.12 5.36 18.95
C ILE A 30 -4.69 6.27 20.09
N THR A 31 -3.67 5.84 20.84
CA THR A 31 -3.09 6.69 21.89
C THR A 31 -2.21 7.79 21.32
N GLU A 32 -2.07 8.88 22.07
CA GLU A 32 -1.11 9.96 21.76
C GLU A 32 0.32 9.44 21.61
N GLU A 33 0.69 8.48 22.46
CA GLU A 33 2.01 7.84 22.42
C GLU A 33 2.21 7.06 21.11
N SER A 34 1.21 6.28 20.68
CA SER A 34 1.26 5.55 19.41
C SER A 34 1.34 6.51 18.22
N ALA A 35 0.57 7.61 18.24
CA ALA A 35 0.65 8.64 17.19
C ALA A 35 2.07 9.22 17.08
N LYS A 36 2.68 9.59 18.23
CA LYS A 36 4.06 10.10 18.28
C LYS A 36 5.09 9.08 17.79
N LYS A 37 4.94 7.81 18.18
CA LYS A 37 5.79 6.72 17.69
C LYS A 37 5.69 6.58 16.17
N SER A 38 4.48 6.63 15.62
CA SER A 38 4.26 6.59 14.17
C SER A 38 4.89 7.78 13.45
N ALA A 39 4.75 9.00 13.98
CA ALA A 39 5.38 10.19 13.40
C ALA A 39 6.91 10.13 13.41
N LYS A 40 7.52 9.66 14.52
CA LYS A 40 8.97 9.44 14.60
C LYS A 40 9.44 8.36 13.64
N PHE A 41 8.66 7.29 13.49
CA PHE A 41 8.97 6.21 12.57
C PHE A 41 8.93 6.70 11.11
N GLU A 42 7.90 7.46 10.73
CA GLU A 42 7.83 8.12 9.43
C GLU A 42 9.03 9.03 9.19
N LEU A 43 9.38 9.90 10.15
CA LEU A 43 10.53 10.80 10.02
C LEU A 43 11.83 10.03 9.81
N ALA A 44 12.06 8.97 10.60
CA ALA A 44 13.26 8.15 10.48
C ALA A 44 13.36 7.44 9.12
N LEU A 45 12.24 7.00 8.56
CA LEU A 45 12.20 6.42 7.22
C LEU A 45 12.48 7.47 6.14
N ARG A 46 11.88 8.67 6.25
CA ARG A 46 12.14 9.78 5.31
C ARG A 46 13.61 10.18 5.30
N GLU A 47 14.22 10.36 6.47
CA GLU A 47 15.66 10.66 6.61
C GLU A 47 16.53 9.55 6.02
N PHE A 48 16.16 8.28 6.24
CA PHE A 48 16.90 7.14 5.71
C PHE A 48 16.83 7.09 4.18
N VAL A 49 15.65 7.33 3.60
CA VAL A 49 15.45 7.40 2.15
C VAL A 49 16.25 8.53 1.52
N GLU A 50 16.26 9.71 2.13
CA GLU A 50 17.04 10.85 1.67
C GLU A 50 18.55 10.58 1.74
N GLU A 51 19.05 10.13 2.90
CA GLU A 51 20.47 9.84 3.13
C GLU A 51 21.00 8.79 2.15
N LYS A 52 20.21 7.73 1.91
CA LYS A 52 20.59 6.62 1.05
C LYS A 52 20.16 6.79 -0.41
N LYS A 53 19.47 7.89 -0.75
CA LYS A 53 18.94 8.20 -2.09
C LYS A 53 18.08 7.07 -2.66
N LEU A 54 17.17 6.54 -1.85
CA LEU A 54 16.32 5.40 -2.22
C LEU A 54 15.09 5.87 -3.01
N SER A 55 14.62 5.03 -3.94
CA SER A 55 13.35 5.26 -4.66
C SER A 55 12.15 4.56 -4.01
N GLY A 56 12.40 3.64 -3.09
CA GLY A 56 11.38 2.86 -2.41
C GLY A 56 11.97 1.95 -1.33
N LEU A 57 11.09 1.27 -0.60
CA LEU A 57 11.41 0.44 0.56
C LEU A 57 10.59 -0.87 0.50
N GLY A 58 11.24 -1.97 0.86
CA GLY A 58 10.57 -3.19 1.33
C GLY A 58 10.69 -3.26 2.84
N ILE A 59 9.57 -3.22 3.55
CA ILE A 59 9.55 -3.13 5.01
C ILE A 59 9.06 -4.44 5.59
N GLN A 60 9.84 -5.03 6.50
CA GLN A 60 9.37 -6.12 7.36
C GLN A 60 8.38 -5.53 8.37
N CYS A 61 7.13 -5.35 7.94
CA CYS A 61 6.11 -4.61 8.67
C CYS A 61 5.55 -5.35 9.89
N TRP A 62 5.73 -6.67 9.93
CA TRP A 62 5.42 -7.54 11.06
C TRP A 62 6.44 -8.67 11.19
N THR A 63 6.70 -9.20 12.39
CA THR A 63 6.35 -8.65 13.72
C THR A 63 7.37 -7.62 14.24
N ALA A 64 8.46 -7.40 13.49
CA ALA A 64 9.61 -6.63 13.92
C ALA A 64 9.25 -5.19 14.35
N ILE A 65 8.33 -4.53 13.64
CA ILE A 65 7.93 -3.16 13.99
C ILE A 65 7.14 -3.11 15.30
N GLN A 66 6.23 -4.06 15.52
CA GLN A 66 5.44 -4.14 16.75
C GLN A 66 6.35 -4.42 17.96
N GLU A 67 7.34 -5.31 17.82
CA GLU A 67 8.26 -5.67 18.89
C GLU A 67 9.24 -4.53 19.23
N ILE A 68 9.74 -3.82 18.22
CA ILE A 68 10.78 -2.80 18.42
C ILE A 68 10.20 -1.42 18.73
N TYR A 69 9.11 -1.04 18.06
CA TYR A 69 8.53 0.30 18.15
C TYR A 69 7.16 0.34 18.83
N GLY A 70 6.46 -0.79 18.95
CA GLY A 70 5.15 -0.85 19.59
C GLY A 70 4.04 -0.18 18.77
N ILE A 71 4.13 -0.22 17.44
CA ILE A 71 3.13 0.30 16.50
C ILE A 71 3.03 -0.61 15.27
N SER A 72 2.00 -0.37 14.45
CA SER A 72 1.94 -0.84 13.06
C SER A 72 2.42 0.27 12.12
N PRO A 73 3.25 -0.05 11.10
CA PRO A 73 3.84 0.96 10.22
C PRO A 73 2.90 1.40 9.09
N CYS A 74 1.75 0.75 8.92
CA CYS A 74 0.93 0.79 7.71
C CYS A 74 0.56 2.21 7.27
N TYR A 75 0.04 3.05 8.18
CA TYR A 75 -0.31 4.42 7.84
C TYR A 75 0.90 5.28 7.44
N ALA A 76 2.03 5.14 8.14
CA ALA A 76 3.28 5.82 7.78
C ALA A 76 3.77 5.38 6.39
N MET A 77 3.65 4.09 6.06
CA MET A 77 3.95 3.56 4.72
C MET A 77 3.04 4.13 3.64
N GLY A 78 1.74 4.25 3.93
CA GLY A 78 0.78 4.92 3.05
C GLY A 78 1.18 6.37 2.76
N ARG A 79 1.49 7.16 3.79
CA ARG A 79 1.97 8.55 3.66
C ARG A 79 3.31 8.68 2.92
N LEU A 80 4.20 7.70 3.06
CA LEU A 80 5.44 7.65 2.27
C LEU A 80 5.12 7.45 0.78
N THR A 81 4.29 6.46 0.45
CA THR A 81 3.88 6.18 -0.93
C THR A 81 3.12 7.36 -1.54
N ASP A 82 2.26 8.03 -0.76
CA ASP A 82 1.54 9.24 -1.16
C ASP A 82 2.49 10.39 -1.55
N SER A 83 3.62 10.50 -0.84
CA SER A 83 4.68 11.47 -1.14
C SER A 83 5.67 11.02 -2.22
N GLY A 84 5.43 9.88 -2.88
CA GLY A 84 6.27 9.36 -3.95
C GLY A 84 7.42 8.44 -3.52
N ILE A 85 7.41 7.93 -2.28
CA ILE A 85 8.38 6.96 -1.75
C ILE A 85 7.70 5.59 -1.65
N MET A 86 7.89 4.75 -2.66
CA MET A 86 7.15 3.48 -2.79
C MET A 86 7.49 2.53 -1.63
N SER A 87 6.53 2.29 -0.74
CA SER A 87 6.76 1.52 0.50
C SER A 87 5.91 0.25 0.52
N SER A 88 6.54 -0.88 0.18
CA SER A 88 5.89 -2.20 0.13
C SER A 88 5.93 -2.91 1.48
N CYS A 89 4.89 -3.70 1.75
CA CYS A 89 4.81 -4.56 2.92
C CYS A 89 5.64 -5.84 2.72
N GLU A 90 5.94 -6.52 3.84
CA GLU A 90 6.49 -7.88 3.87
C GLU A 90 7.82 -8.07 3.13
N VAL A 91 8.63 -7.01 3.08
CA VAL A 91 9.92 -6.99 2.37
C VAL A 91 9.76 -7.28 0.86
N ASP A 92 8.59 -7.00 0.28
CA ASP A 92 8.29 -7.30 -1.11
C ASP A 92 8.93 -6.29 -2.09
N ILE A 93 10.21 -6.52 -2.39
CA ILE A 93 10.99 -5.66 -3.29
C ILE A 93 10.38 -5.60 -4.70
N TYR A 94 9.84 -6.69 -5.22
CA TYR A 94 9.21 -6.67 -6.55
C TYR A 94 7.89 -5.91 -6.56
N GLY A 95 7.15 -5.93 -5.47
CA GLY A 95 5.97 -5.07 -5.33
C GLY A 95 6.35 -3.59 -5.16
N ALA A 96 7.44 -3.24 -4.46
CA ALA A 96 7.98 -1.88 -4.47
C ALA A 96 8.40 -1.43 -5.88
N LEU A 97 9.05 -2.30 -6.65
CA LEU A 97 9.41 -2.02 -8.05
C LEU A 97 8.17 -1.89 -8.95
N THR A 98 7.16 -2.73 -8.73
CA THR A 98 5.88 -2.65 -9.46
C THR A 98 5.21 -1.29 -9.22
N MET A 99 5.11 -0.87 -7.96
CA MET A 99 4.62 0.45 -7.57
C MET A 99 5.44 1.58 -8.23
N LEU A 100 6.77 1.46 -8.24
CA LEU A 100 7.64 2.47 -8.85
C LEU A 100 7.41 2.60 -10.36
N ILE A 101 7.29 1.49 -11.08
CA ILE A 101 6.97 1.49 -12.52
C ILE A 101 5.64 2.19 -12.77
N GLN A 102 4.60 1.87 -11.99
CA GLN A 102 3.29 2.53 -12.09
C GLN A 102 3.38 4.04 -11.79
N TYR A 103 4.05 4.41 -10.70
CA TYR A 103 4.20 5.79 -10.30
C TYR A 103 4.93 6.60 -11.38
N LEU A 104 5.99 6.06 -11.99
CA LEU A 104 6.69 6.69 -13.10
C LEU A 104 5.84 6.75 -14.39
N ALA A 105 5.06 5.70 -14.69
CA ALA A 105 4.13 5.70 -15.81
C ALA A 105 3.04 6.77 -15.69
N SER A 106 2.65 7.10 -14.46
CA SER A 106 1.75 8.23 -14.15
C SER A 106 2.41 9.61 -14.20
N LEU A 107 3.68 9.70 -14.60
CA LEU A 107 4.51 10.92 -14.49
C LEU A 107 4.59 11.45 -13.05
N LYS A 108 4.59 10.54 -12.05
CA LYS A 108 4.65 10.85 -10.62
C LYS A 108 3.48 11.70 -10.13
N THR A 109 2.30 11.56 -10.76
CA THR A 109 1.10 12.33 -10.38
C THR A 109 0.09 11.52 -9.59
N THR A 110 0.14 10.19 -9.68
CA THR A 110 -0.83 9.32 -9.01
C THR A 110 -0.11 8.25 -8.20
N PRO A 111 -0.29 8.19 -6.86
CA PRO A 111 0.35 7.18 -6.05
C PRO A 111 -0.35 5.82 -6.22
N PRO A 112 0.40 4.71 -6.27
CA PRO A 112 -0.18 3.37 -6.30
C PRO A 112 -0.58 2.89 -4.90
N HIS A 113 -1.49 1.92 -4.83
CA HIS A 113 -1.86 1.16 -3.65
C HIS A 113 -1.37 -0.28 -3.80
N PHE A 114 -0.56 -0.73 -2.84
CA PHE A 114 -0.12 -2.12 -2.74
C PHE A 114 -1.23 -2.96 -2.11
N ILE A 115 -1.64 -4.02 -2.81
CA ILE A 115 -2.85 -4.81 -2.50
C ILE A 115 -2.57 -6.30 -2.49
N ASP A 116 -3.48 -7.04 -1.87
CA ASP A 116 -3.65 -8.48 -2.01
C ASP A 116 -4.78 -8.79 -3.00
N TRP A 117 -4.58 -9.87 -3.76
CA TRP A 117 -5.68 -10.60 -4.41
C TRP A 117 -6.43 -11.41 -3.35
N THR A 118 -7.51 -10.86 -2.77
CA THR A 118 -8.14 -11.52 -1.61
C THR A 118 -9.25 -12.52 -1.98
N ILE A 119 -10.47 -12.04 -2.21
CA ILE A 119 -11.65 -12.88 -2.42
C ILE A 119 -12.50 -12.36 -3.58
N LYS A 120 -13.15 -13.30 -4.28
CA LYS A 120 -14.23 -13.00 -5.23
C LYS A 120 -15.45 -12.47 -4.49
N HIS A 121 -16.13 -11.49 -5.09
CA HIS A 121 -17.40 -11.00 -4.58
C HIS A 121 -18.45 -12.10 -4.63
N GLN A 122 -19.26 -12.23 -3.59
CA GLN A 122 -20.18 -13.35 -3.39
C GLN A 122 -21.42 -13.31 -4.32
N GLU A 123 -21.62 -12.22 -5.04
CA GLU A 123 -22.87 -11.91 -5.76
C GLU A 123 -22.60 -11.27 -7.13
N LYS A 124 -21.48 -10.55 -7.28
CA LYS A 124 -21.12 -9.86 -8.52
C LYS A 124 -20.06 -10.63 -9.29
N ASP A 125 -20.38 -10.92 -10.54
CA ASP A 125 -19.43 -11.53 -11.46
C ASP A 125 -18.25 -10.60 -11.76
N ASN A 126 -17.07 -11.20 -11.88
CA ASN A 126 -15.82 -10.52 -12.19
C ASN A 126 -15.40 -9.40 -11.23
N VAL A 127 -15.90 -9.41 -9.99
CA VAL A 127 -15.51 -8.46 -8.94
C VAL A 127 -14.71 -9.19 -7.87
N PHE A 128 -13.59 -8.60 -7.45
CA PHE A 128 -12.78 -9.11 -6.33
C PHE A 128 -12.46 -7.99 -5.35
N LEU A 129 -12.11 -8.37 -4.12
CA LEU A 129 -11.67 -7.43 -3.09
C LEU A 129 -10.16 -7.19 -3.24
N ALA A 130 -9.80 -5.98 -3.66
CA ALA A 130 -8.43 -5.47 -3.55
C ALA A 130 -8.28 -4.86 -2.16
N TRP A 131 -7.40 -5.43 -1.33
CA TRP A 131 -7.31 -5.08 0.08
C TRP A 131 -5.87 -5.18 0.58
N HIS A 132 -5.51 -4.37 1.57
CA HIS A 132 -4.32 -4.61 2.36
C HIS A 132 -4.50 -4.04 3.78
N CYS A 133 -3.55 -4.31 4.67
CA CYS A 133 -3.63 -4.02 6.10
C CYS A 133 -3.66 -2.53 6.51
N GLY A 134 -3.78 -1.59 5.56
CA GLY A 134 -3.93 -0.16 5.84
C GLY A 134 -2.74 0.70 5.40
N ASN A 135 -2.06 0.30 4.32
CA ASN A 135 -0.90 0.98 3.72
C ASN A 135 -1.25 1.76 2.45
N ALA A 136 -2.52 1.93 2.13
CA ALA A 136 -2.93 2.80 1.03
C ALA A 136 -2.51 4.26 1.27
N PRO A 137 -2.12 5.00 0.21
CA PRO A 137 -1.98 6.44 0.26
C PRO A 137 -3.28 7.13 0.71
N PRO A 138 -3.26 8.00 1.72
CA PRO A 138 -4.46 8.70 2.22
C PRO A 138 -5.17 9.53 1.14
N SER A 139 -4.46 10.09 0.16
CA SER A 139 -5.05 10.83 -0.97
C SER A 139 -5.99 10.00 -1.88
N LEU A 140 -6.00 8.67 -1.71
CA LEU A 140 -6.88 7.77 -2.45
C LEU A 140 -8.21 7.48 -1.75
N VAL A 141 -8.46 8.05 -0.57
CA VAL A 141 -9.72 7.90 0.18
C VAL A 141 -10.94 8.27 -0.66
N CYS A 142 -12.04 7.51 -0.52
CA CYS A 142 -13.30 7.83 -1.20
C CYS A 142 -13.89 9.17 -0.77
N GLU A 143 -14.62 9.80 -1.69
CA GLU A 143 -15.33 11.05 -1.41
C GLU A 143 -16.34 10.87 -0.28
N GLY A 144 -16.27 11.75 0.72
CA GLY A 144 -17.12 11.69 1.91
C GLY A 144 -16.65 10.69 2.98
N CYS A 145 -15.63 9.88 2.70
CA CYS A 145 -15.05 8.94 3.65
C CYS A 145 -13.98 9.63 4.51
N LYS A 146 -13.72 9.08 5.70
CA LYS A 146 -12.64 9.52 6.58
C LYS A 146 -11.61 8.40 6.72
N VAL A 147 -10.33 8.78 6.69
CA VAL A 147 -9.24 7.87 7.08
C VAL A 147 -9.30 7.70 8.60
N ARG A 148 -9.57 6.49 9.10
CA ARG A 148 -9.53 6.18 10.54
C ARG A 148 -8.25 5.44 10.86
N ILE A 149 -7.51 5.87 11.88
CA ILE A 149 -6.31 5.15 12.32
C ILE A 149 -6.64 4.27 13.52
N ARG A 150 -6.35 2.96 13.41
CA ARG A 150 -6.73 1.95 14.40
C ARG A 150 -5.63 0.90 14.62
N GLU A 151 -5.87 -0.03 15.53
CA GLU A 151 -5.07 -1.24 15.68
C GLU A 151 -5.20 -2.18 14.48
N GLN A 152 -4.13 -2.88 14.13
CA GLN A 152 -4.16 -3.93 13.11
C GLN A 152 -5.08 -5.07 13.59
N SER A 153 -6.04 -5.47 12.77
CA SER A 153 -7.14 -6.38 13.15
C SER A 153 -6.72 -7.80 13.54
N VAL A 154 -5.65 -8.33 12.95
CA VAL A 154 -5.10 -9.68 13.17
C VAL A 154 -4.02 -9.66 14.27
N LEU A 155 -2.97 -8.87 14.09
CA LEU A 155 -1.86 -8.69 15.03
C LEU A 155 -2.31 -8.11 16.36
N GLY A 156 -3.36 -7.27 16.39
CA GLY A 156 -3.94 -6.80 17.65
C GLY A 156 -4.46 -7.94 18.52
N ALA A 157 -4.94 -9.03 17.91
CA ALA A 157 -5.37 -10.23 18.63
C ALA A 157 -4.20 -11.13 19.04
N VAL A 158 -3.10 -11.13 18.29
CA VAL A 158 -1.95 -12.02 18.51
C VAL A 158 -0.87 -11.40 19.43
N LEU A 159 -0.58 -10.12 19.24
CA LEU A 159 0.55 -9.41 19.87
C LEU A 159 0.12 -8.33 20.89
N GLY A 160 -1.18 -8.06 20.98
CA GLY A 160 -1.74 -6.98 21.80
C GLY A 160 -2.11 -5.75 20.96
N ARG A 161 -3.25 -5.13 21.31
CA ARG A 161 -3.78 -3.96 20.59
C ARG A 161 -2.86 -2.75 20.73
N GLU A 162 -2.30 -2.57 21.92
CA GLU A 162 -1.43 -1.45 22.28
C GLU A 162 -0.15 -1.39 21.44
N LYS A 163 0.34 -2.54 20.96
CA LYS A 163 1.53 -2.64 20.10
C LYS A 163 1.22 -2.63 18.61
N SER A 164 -0.05 -2.62 18.24
CA SER A 164 -0.51 -2.84 16.86
C SER A 164 -1.25 -1.64 16.28
N MET A 165 -1.30 -0.50 16.98
CA MET A 165 -1.89 0.77 16.52
C MET A 165 -1.10 1.40 15.38
N GLY A 166 -1.79 1.91 14.34
CA GLY A 166 -1.15 2.60 13.21
C GLY A 166 -1.57 2.10 11.83
N THR A 167 -2.74 1.47 11.73
CA THR A 167 -3.33 1.04 10.46
C THR A 167 -4.36 2.05 9.97
N ALA A 168 -4.30 2.40 8.69
CA ALA A 168 -5.29 3.29 8.09
C ALA A 168 -6.46 2.48 7.52
N GLU A 169 -7.67 2.78 7.98
CA GLU A 169 -8.89 2.11 7.56
C GLU A 169 -9.75 3.05 6.74
N PHE A 170 -9.89 2.74 5.46
CA PHE A 170 -10.74 3.48 4.53
C PHE A 170 -10.95 2.70 3.23
N GLN A 171 -12.05 3.02 2.57
CA GLN A 171 -12.31 2.57 1.21
C GLN A 171 -11.66 3.54 0.21
N LEU A 172 -11.10 2.99 -0.87
CA LEU A 172 -10.53 3.79 -1.95
C LEU A 172 -11.62 4.39 -2.85
N LYS A 173 -11.33 5.56 -3.43
CA LYS A 173 -12.23 6.25 -4.37
C LYS A 173 -12.55 5.38 -5.61
N PRO A 174 -13.79 5.42 -6.11
CA PRO A 174 -14.18 4.77 -7.36
C PRO A 174 -13.38 5.27 -8.57
N GLY A 175 -13.33 4.44 -9.62
CA GLY A 175 -12.76 4.81 -10.90
C GLY A 175 -11.91 3.73 -11.56
N VAL A 176 -11.48 4.02 -12.79
CA VAL A 176 -10.60 3.14 -13.57
C VAL A 176 -9.27 2.96 -12.85
N VAL A 177 -8.75 1.73 -12.84
CA VAL A 177 -7.44 1.38 -12.30
C VAL A 177 -6.66 0.50 -13.27
N THR A 178 -5.33 0.55 -13.15
CA THR A 178 -4.43 -0.42 -13.74
C THR A 178 -3.79 -1.24 -12.61
N ILE A 179 -3.86 -2.55 -12.71
CA ILE A 179 -3.29 -3.47 -11.71
C ILE A 179 -2.10 -4.18 -12.35
N CYS A 180 -0.99 -4.22 -11.63
CA CYS A 180 0.24 -4.85 -12.08
C CYS A 180 0.84 -5.74 -11.02
N ARG A 181 1.58 -6.76 -11.48
CA ARG A 181 2.50 -7.50 -10.60
C ARG A 181 3.74 -7.95 -11.36
N LEU A 182 4.92 -7.52 -10.90
CA LEU A 182 6.21 -8.01 -11.34
C LEU A 182 6.58 -9.29 -10.57
N VAL A 183 7.08 -10.29 -11.28
CA VAL A 183 7.75 -11.48 -10.72
C VAL A 183 9.03 -11.79 -11.49
N GLU A 184 9.90 -12.57 -10.86
CA GLU A 184 11.17 -13.01 -11.43
C GLU A 184 11.31 -14.51 -11.23
N TYR A 185 11.72 -15.20 -12.29
CA TYR A 185 12.05 -16.63 -12.26
C TYR A 185 13.29 -16.89 -13.12
N ASN A 186 14.33 -17.50 -12.51
CA ASN A 186 15.57 -17.89 -13.19
C ASN A 186 16.31 -16.74 -13.90
N GLY A 187 16.20 -15.53 -13.38
CA GLY A 187 16.75 -14.30 -13.94
C GLY A 187 15.85 -13.61 -14.96
N GLU A 188 14.69 -14.18 -15.27
CA GLU A 188 13.74 -13.64 -16.25
C GLU A 188 12.56 -12.97 -15.55
N PHE A 189 12.23 -11.76 -16.00
CA PHE A 189 11.17 -10.94 -15.41
C PHE A 189 9.91 -11.00 -16.25
N LYS A 190 8.76 -11.10 -15.58
CA LYS A 190 7.46 -10.88 -16.21
C LYS A 190 6.53 -10.02 -15.38
N MET A 191 5.70 -9.26 -16.09
CA MET A 191 4.74 -8.31 -15.55
C MET A 191 3.32 -8.74 -15.93
N LEU A 192 2.50 -9.05 -14.93
CA LEU A 192 1.06 -9.08 -15.09
C LEU A 192 0.57 -7.64 -15.26
N VAL A 193 -0.28 -7.39 -16.25
CA VAL A 193 -0.96 -6.10 -16.44
C VAL A 193 -2.44 -6.35 -16.74
N THR A 194 -3.33 -5.79 -15.94
CA THR A 194 -4.77 -5.84 -16.23
C THR A 194 -5.45 -4.52 -15.85
N LYS A 195 -6.59 -4.24 -16.48
CA LYS A 195 -7.44 -3.11 -16.12
C LYS A 195 -8.49 -3.54 -15.11
N GLY A 196 -8.94 -2.58 -14.32
CA GLY A 196 -10.13 -2.73 -13.51
C GLY A 196 -10.88 -1.43 -13.32
N GLU A 197 -12.01 -1.53 -12.65
CA GLU A 197 -12.81 -0.39 -12.22
C GLU A 197 -13.20 -0.60 -10.75
N ILE A 198 -12.82 0.34 -9.89
CA ILE A 198 -13.25 0.34 -8.49
C ILE A 198 -14.73 0.73 -8.46
N GLU A 199 -15.56 -0.15 -7.90
CA GLU A 199 -16.98 0.10 -7.71
C GLU A 199 -17.24 0.90 -6.43
N LYS A 200 -18.22 1.80 -6.49
CA LYS A 200 -18.77 2.43 -5.29
C LYS A 200 -19.54 1.39 -4.46
N THR A 201 -19.35 1.43 -3.15
CA THR A 201 -20.11 0.65 -2.17
C THR A 201 -20.21 1.44 -0.87
N ASP A 202 -21.21 1.10 -0.06
CA ASP A 202 -21.44 1.68 1.28
C ASP A 202 -21.01 0.71 2.40
N GLN A 203 -20.27 -0.34 2.06
CA GLN A 203 -19.73 -1.29 3.04
C GLN A 203 -18.59 -0.67 3.86
N GLU A 204 -18.38 -1.19 5.07
CA GLU A 204 -17.22 -0.87 5.89
C GLU A 204 -16.41 -2.14 6.18
N LEU A 205 -15.19 -2.21 5.67
CA LEU A 205 -14.23 -3.27 5.97
C LEU A 205 -13.02 -2.69 6.72
N ARG A 206 -12.33 -3.54 7.49
CA ARG A 206 -11.06 -3.22 8.16
C ARG A 206 -9.96 -3.05 7.09
N GLY A 207 -8.91 -2.27 7.37
CA GLY A 207 -7.80 -2.03 6.44
C GLY A 207 -8.12 -1.05 5.30
N SER A 208 -7.27 -1.00 4.28
CA SER A 208 -7.46 -0.15 3.10
C SER A 208 -7.89 -0.99 1.90
N TRP A 209 -9.00 -0.65 1.26
CA TRP A 209 -9.66 -1.60 0.36
C TRP A 209 -10.58 -1.00 -0.71
N SER A 210 -10.93 -1.82 -1.69
CA SER A 210 -11.94 -1.54 -2.71
C SER A 210 -12.42 -2.82 -3.38
N TRP A 211 -13.69 -2.86 -3.79
CA TRP A 211 -14.17 -3.85 -4.75
C TRP A 211 -13.78 -3.42 -6.17
N VAL A 212 -13.09 -4.30 -6.89
CA VAL A 212 -12.60 -4.01 -8.24
C VAL A 212 -13.21 -4.99 -9.23
N LYS A 213 -13.90 -4.44 -10.22
CA LYS A 213 -14.38 -5.20 -11.37
C LYS A 213 -13.28 -5.31 -12.42
N VAL A 214 -13.03 -6.52 -12.90
CA VAL A 214 -12.07 -6.81 -13.98
C VAL A 214 -12.80 -7.39 -15.21
N PRO A 215 -12.18 -7.46 -16.40
CA PRO A 215 -12.82 -8.00 -17.59
C PRO A 215 -13.23 -9.48 -17.44
N ASP A 216 -12.32 -10.31 -16.93
CA ASP A 216 -12.51 -11.75 -16.74
C ASP A 216 -11.71 -12.20 -15.50
N LEU A 217 -12.42 -12.40 -14.38
CA LEU A 217 -11.78 -12.74 -13.11
C LEU A 217 -11.33 -14.20 -13.07
N ASP A 218 -12.07 -15.09 -13.73
CA ASP A 218 -11.74 -16.51 -13.74
C ASP A 218 -10.46 -16.75 -14.57
N LEU A 219 -10.31 -16.05 -15.70
CA LEU A 219 -9.06 -16.02 -16.46
C LEU A 219 -7.92 -15.38 -15.66
N LEU A 220 -8.18 -14.24 -14.98
CA LEU A 220 -7.17 -13.58 -14.16
C LEU A 220 -6.63 -14.52 -13.07
N TYR A 221 -7.50 -15.20 -12.32
CA TYR A 221 -7.08 -16.14 -11.30
C TYR A 221 -6.35 -17.35 -11.87
N ARG A 222 -6.81 -17.86 -13.03
CA ARG A 222 -6.10 -18.92 -13.74
C ARG A 222 -4.69 -18.50 -14.12
N VAL A 223 -4.51 -17.29 -14.67
CA VAL A 223 -3.21 -16.73 -15.00
C VAL A 223 -2.35 -16.55 -13.75
N LEU A 224 -2.90 -16.02 -12.65
CA LEU A 224 -2.13 -15.88 -11.40
C LEU A 224 -1.50 -17.21 -10.98
N VAL A 225 -2.24 -18.32 -11.08
CA VAL A 225 -1.75 -19.65 -10.70
C VAL A 225 -0.84 -20.27 -11.76
N GLU A 226 -1.29 -20.33 -13.02
CA GLU A 226 -0.58 -21.03 -14.10
C GLU A 226 0.71 -20.30 -14.51
N GLU A 227 0.73 -18.97 -14.42
CA GLU A 227 1.92 -18.16 -14.67
C GLU A 227 2.74 -17.90 -13.39
N GLY A 228 2.33 -18.37 -12.21
CA GLY A 228 3.12 -18.20 -10.99
C GLY A 228 3.25 -16.75 -10.52
N PHE A 229 2.17 -15.97 -10.54
CA PHE A 229 2.14 -14.71 -9.82
C PHE A 229 1.81 -14.94 -8.33
N ILE A 230 2.31 -14.06 -7.46
CA ILE A 230 2.07 -14.16 -6.00
C ILE A 230 0.82 -13.37 -5.57
N HIS A 231 0.47 -13.47 -4.28
CA HIS A 231 -0.73 -12.86 -3.71
C HIS A 231 -0.71 -11.32 -3.71
N HIS A 232 0.47 -10.68 -3.63
CA HIS A 232 0.58 -9.23 -3.72
C HIS A 232 0.47 -8.73 -5.17
N ALA A 233 -0.11 -7.54 -5.32
CA ALA A 233 -0.10 -6.74 -6.54
C ALA A 233 -0.02 -5.24 -6.20
N SER A 234 0.08 -4.42 -7.24
CA SER A 234 0.01 -2.96 -7.13
C SER A 234 -1.10 -2.43 -8.02
N MET A 235 -1.95 -1.56 -7.50
CA MET A 235 -3.08 -0.96 -8.19
C MET A 235 -2.93 0.56 -8.22
N ILE A 236 -3.07 1.18 -9.38
CA ILE A 236 -2.96 2.63 -9.55
C ILE A 236 -4.21 3.17 -10.25
N HIS A 237 -4.77 4.29 -9.77
CA HIS A 237 -5.90 4.98 -10.42
C HIS A 237 -5.50 5.54 -11.78
N GLY A 238 -6.28 5.20 -12.82
CA GLY A 238 -6.03 5.59 -14.19
C GLY A 238 -5.70 4.41 -15.11
N ASP A 239 -5.76 4.68 -16.41
CA ASP A 239 -5.37 3.73 -17.45
C ASP A 239 -3.92 3.99 -17.86
N TYR A 240 -3.01 3.19 -17.31
CA TYR A 240 -1.58 3.24 -17.59
C TYR A 240 -1.09 1.97 -18.27
N VAL A 241 -1.98 1.15 -18.83
CA VAL A 241 -1.60 -0.11 -19.49
C VAL A 241 -0.58 0.14 -20.58
N LYS A 242 -0.88 1.06 -21.50
CA LYS A 242 0.02 1.36 -22.63
C LYS A 242 1.42 1.80 -22.17
N PRO A 243 1.59 2.85 -21.33
CA PRO A 243 2.93 3.26 -20.91
C PRO A 243 3.68 2.17 -20.12
N ILE A 244 2.98 1.35 -19.32
CA ILE A 244 3.61 0.26 -18.57
C ILE A 244 4.09 -0.87 -19.50
N VAL A 245 3.27 -1.27 -20.47
CA VAL A 245 3.64 -2.30 -21.47
C VAL A 245 4.82 -1.84 -22.33
N GLU A 246 4.84 -0.57 -22.75
CA GLU A 246 5.98 0.00 -23.47
C GLU A 246 7.26 0.03 -22.61
N ALA A 247 7.15 0.40 -21.33
CA ALA A 247 8.29 0.34 -20.40
C ALA A 247 8.82 -1.09 -20.24
N CYS A 248 7.95 -2.09 -20.11
CA CYS A 248 8.33 -3.50 -20.02
C CYS A 248 9.11 -3.93 -21.27
N ARG A 249 8.65 -3.54 -22.48
CA ARG A 249 9.37 -3.82 -23.73
C ARG A 249 10.78 -3.23 -23.74
N PHE A 250 10.97 -1.99 -23.29
CA PHE A 250 12.29 -1.38 -23.23
C PHE A 250 13.21 -2.03 -22.19
N LEU A 251 12.64 -2.60 -21.13
CA LEU A 251 13.38 -3.25 -20.05
C LEU A 251 13.60 -4.75 -20.29
N GLY A 252 13.06 -5.32 -21.37
CA GLY A 252 13.12 -6.76 -21.62
C GLY A 252 12.31 -7.59 -20.61
N ILE A 253 11.21 -7.03 -20.12
CA ILE A 253 10.27 -7.71 -19.20
C ILE A 253 9.11 -8.26 -20.03
N ASP A 254 8.84 -9.56 -19.90
CA ASP A 254 7.71 -10.18 -20.58
C ASP A 254 6.38 -9.70 -19.99
N VAL A 255 5.39 -9.48 -20.85
CA VAL A 255 4.09 -8.96 -20.44
C VAL A 255 3.04 -10.06 -20.55
N VAL A 256 2.37 -10.32 -19.43
CA VAL A 256 1.15 -11.12 -19.38
C VAL A 256 -0.01 -10.16 -19.20
N GLN A 257 -0.72 -9.85 -20.29
CA GLN A 257 -1.82 -8.89 -20.28
C GLN A 257 -3.18 -9.60 -20.29
N ILE A 258 -4.09 -9.13 -19.44
CA ILE A 258 -5.48 -9.61 -19.33
C ILE A 258 -6.45 -8.44 -19.46
#